data_AF-A0A2E0WPD9-F1
#
_entry.id   AF-A0A2E0WPD9-F1
#
_cell.length_a   1.000
_cell.length_b   1.000
_cell.length_c   1.000
_cell.angle_alpha   90.00
_cell.angle_beta   90.00
_cell.angle_gamma   90.00
#
_symmetry.space_group_name_H-M   'P 1'
#
loop_
_entity.id
_entity.type
_entity.pdbx_description
1 polymer ?
#
loop_
_entity_poly.entity_id
_entity_poly.type
_entity_poly.pdbx_seq_one_letter_code
_entity_poly.pdbx_strand_id
1 'polypeptide(L)'
;MNEYERSRRGLDQRRANELLRACREQAKQHLCAAVGRMLDKVDDALFELAEKAENNAVQSQYFDAMREVRIKRSEMERIFQSTLIDGFNTAVAPAPAGSAAGREGDELELDLVGDDEMEENLAVTNMVQKIETGCTQELGMLDRRMGYLLGDEALEGHANPVGPRVLCNAFLQACNPVESGLKVKLIILKLYDRYVVSEDILPLYKTLNRFLVSQNVLPDLRSRVPSKSRAATAGGTAAGADSQAPAGEDEQDQGPDLFAALQQLAPAGGYGAPAGVSSVGGVGGGF
;
A
#
# COMPACT_ATOMS: atom_id res chain seq x y z
N MET A 1 -2.74 -43.22 -9.51
CA MET A 1 -2.24 -42.07 -8.74
C MET A 1 -1.45 -42.64 -7.57
N ASN A 2 -0.13 -42.68 -7.68
CA ASN A 2 0.72 -43.60 -6.93
C ASN A 2 1.02 -43.09 -5.51
N GLU A 3 1.04 -43.97 -4.51
CA GLU A 3 1.41 -43.64 -3.11
C GLU A 3 2.81 -43.02 -2.98
N TYR A 4 3.70 -43.33 -3.93
CA TYR A 4 5.02 -42.71 -4.08
C TYR A 4 4.95 -41.22 -4.48
N GLU A 5 3.99 -40.85 -5.33
CA GLU A 5 3.74 -39.45 -5.72
C GLU A 5 3.10 -38.68 -4.57
N ARG A 6 2.20 -39.31 -3.81
CA ARG A 6 1.63 -38.71 -2.57
C ARG A 6 2.69 -38.53 -1.48
N SER A 7 3.61 -39.47 -1.33
CA SER A 7 4.69 -39.38 -0.34
C SER A 7 5.76 -38.34 -0.72
N ARG A 8 6.14 -38.24 -2.01
CA ARG A 8 7.00 -37.14 -2.50
C ARG A 8 6.32 -35.78 -2.34
N ARG A 9 5.06 -35.66 -2.79
CA ARG A 9 4.27 -34.43 -2.64
C ARG A 9 4.06 -34.04 -1.18
N GLY A 10 3.99 -35.01 -0.26
CA GLY A 10 3.93 -34.77 1.18
C GLY A 10 5.24 -34.30 1.81
N LEU A 11 6.40 -34.80 1.35
CA LEU A 11 7.71 -34.27 1.75
C LEU A 11 7.96 -32.86 1.18
N ASP A 12 7.56 -32.63 -0.08
CA ASP A 12 7.61 -31.31 -0.71
C ASP A 12 6.69 -30.31 0.02
N GLN A 13 5.50 -30.74 0.47
CA GLN A 13 4.59 -29.92 1.26
C GLN A 13 5.13 -29.61 2.66
N ARG A 14 5.80 -30.57 3.33
CA ARG A 14 6.43 -30.32 4.64
C ARG A 14 7.52 -29.27 4.53
N ARG A 15 8.38 -29.38 3.51
CA ARG A 15 9.41 -28.38 3.20
C ARG A 15 8.80 -27.04 2.84
N ALA A 16 7.72 -27.01 2.04
CA ALA A 16 7.02 -25.78 1.71
C ALA A 16 6.44 -25.09 2.97
N ASN A 17 5.84 -25.87 3.88
CA ASN A 17 5.32 -25.36 5.15
C ASN A 17 6.44 -24.81 6.07
N GLU A 18 7.61 -25.45 6.10
CA GLU A 18 8.78 -24.95 6.83
C GLU A 18 9.29 -23.61 6.25
N LEU A 19 9.36 -23.51 4.92
CA LEU A 19 9.74 -22.28 4.23
C LEU A 19 8.71 -21.15 4.45
N LEU A 20 7.41 -21.46 4.38
CA LEU A 20 6.35 -20.50 4.69
C LEU A 20 6.44 -20.01 6.13
N ARG A 21 6.70 -20.90 7.10
CA ARG A 21 6.92 -20.51 8.50
C ARG A 21 8.15 -19.61 8.68
N ALA A 22 9.23 -19.91 7.96
CA ALA A 22 10.44 -19.08 7.98
C ALA A 22 10.19 -17.69 7.36
N CYS A 23 9.49 -17.61 6.22
CA CYS A 23 9.06 -16.35 5.61
C CYS A 23 8.18 -15.54 6.56
N ARG A 24 7.22 -16.19 7.22
CA ARG A 24 6.35 -15.55 8.22
C ARG A 24 7.17 -14.96 9.36
N GLU A 25 8.14 -15.71 9.88
CA GLU A 25 8.97 -15.24 10.99
C GLU A 25 9.85 -14.05 10.59
N GLN A 26 10.43 -14.07 9.39
CA GLN A 26 11.20 -12.94 8.85
C GLN A 26 10.31 -11.71 8.63
N ALA A 27 9.14 -11.89 8.02
CA ALA A 27 8.19 -10.80 7.81
C ALA A 27 7.74 -10.19 9.14
N LYS A 28 7.39 -11.03 10.12
CA LYS A 28 7.04 -10.61 11.47
C LYS A 28 8.16 -9.80 12.12
N GLN A 29 9.39 -10.31 12.13
CA GLN A 29 10.52 -9.62 12.76
C GLN A 29 10.78 -8.25 12.12
N HIS A 30 10.77 -8.18 10.78
CA HIS A 30 11.00 -6.93 10.05
C HIS A 30 9.88 -5.92 10.31
N LEU A 31 8.62 -6.35 10.21
CA LEU A 31 7.46 -5.46 10.35
C LEU A 31 7.24 -5.02 11.79
N CYS A 32 7.39 -5.90 12.78
CA CYS A 32 7.32 -5.50 14.19
C CYS A 32 8.40 -4.47 14.53
N ALA A 33 9.62 -4.64 14.00
CA ALA A 33 10.68 -3.65 14.20
C ALA A 33 10.37 -2.31 13.51
N ALA A 34 9.79 -2.34 12.30
CA ALA A 34 9.37 -1.14 11.58
C ALA A 34 8.24 -0.39 12.30
N VAL A 35 7.21 -1.11 12.73
CA VAL A 35 6.09 -0.56 13.51
C VAL A 35 6.57 0.00 14.83
N GLY A 36 7.47 -0.69 15.55
CA GLY A 36 8.07 -0.18 16.78
C GLY A 36 8.76 1.18 16.58
N ARG A 37 9.59 1.31 15.53
CA ARG A 37 10.24 2.60 15.17
C ARG A 37 9.24 3.67 14.78
N MET A 38 8.17 3.30 14.07
CA MET A 38 7.10 4.23 13.72
C MET A 38 6.35 4.71 14.96
N LEU A 39 6.08 3.83 15.93
CA LEU A 39 5.40 4.17 17.19
C LEU A 39 6.25 5.14 18.04
N ASP A 40 7.58 5.02 17.99
CA ASP A 40 8.48 6.02 18.61
C ASP A 40 8.29 7.44 18.03
N LYS A 41 7.83 7.55 16.78
CA LYS A 41 7.59 8.82 16.09
C LYS A 41 6.18 9.37 16.25
N VAL A 42 5.26 8.61 16.83
CA VAL A 42 3.88 9.07 17.08
C VAL A 42 3.88 10.18 18.11
N ASP A 43 4.68 10.05 19.18
CA ASP A 43 4.81 11.08 20.21
C ASP A 43 5.29 12.40 19.60
N ASP A 44 6.40 12.38 18.87
CA ASP A 44 6.96 13.57 18.21
C ASP A 44 5.92 14.24 17.30
N ALA A 45 5.20 13.46 16.50
CA ALA A 45 4.18 13.97 15.59
C ALA A 45 2.97 14.58 16.30
N LEU A 46 2.46 13.93 17.36
CA LEU A 46 1.35 14.45 18.16
C LEU A 46 1.77 15.71 18.94
N PHE A 47 3.01 15.79 19.40
CA PHE A 47 3.55 16.98 20.05
C PHE A 47 3.60 18.18 19.10
N GLU A 48 4.15 18.01 17.89
CA GLU A 48 4.20 19.08 16.89
C GLU A 48 2.80 19.57 16.49
N LEU A 49 1.81 18.67 16.44
CA LEU A 49 0.42 19.02 16.17
C LEU A 49 -0.24 19.75 17.35
N ALA A 50 0.12 19.39 18.58
CA ALA A 50 -0.33 20.07 19.79
C ALA A 50 0.24 21.49 19.91
N GLU A 51 1.50 21.72 19.50
CA GLU A 51 2.11 23.05 19.47
C GLU A 51 1.47 23.96 18.41
N LYS A 52 1.01 23.38 17.30
CA LYS A 52 0.34 24.09 16.20
C LYS A 52 -1.18 24.23 16.39
N ALA A 53 -1.72 23.70 17.48
CA ALA A 53 -3.16 23.71 17.72
C ALA A 53 -3.69 25.13 17.92
N GLU A 54 -4.82 25.44 17.29
CA GLU A 54 -5.44 26.77 17.32
C GLU A 54 -6.09 27.10 18.66
N ASN A 55 -6.42 26.09 19.46
CA ASN A 55 -7.07 26.26 20.76
C ASN A 55 -6.57 25.25 21.80
N ASN A 56 -6.72 25.62 23.07
CA ASN A 56 -6.28 24.82 24.21
C ASN A 56 -7.04 23.49 24.32
N ALA A 57 -8.25 23.39 23.77
CA ALA A 57 -9.05 22.17 23.84
C ALA A 57 -8.46 21.07 22.94
N VAL A 58 -8.12 21.41 21.69
CA VAL A 58 -7.46 20.53 20.72
C VAL A 58 -6.05 20.17 21.19
N GLN A 59 -5.34 21.14 21.78
CA GLN A 59 -4.04 20.86 22.38
C GLN A 59 -4.13 19.83 23.52
N SER A 60 -5.09 19.97 24.44
CA SER A 60 -5.33 18.99 25.51
C SER A 60 -5.66 17.61 24.95
N GLN A 61 -6.50 17.54 23.91
CA GLN A 61 -6.83 16.28 23.24
C GLN A 61 -5.60 15.56 22.68
N TYR A 62 -4.66 16.29 22.07
CA TYR A 62 -3.43 15.67 21.57
C TYR A 62 -2.49 15.19 22.68
N PHE A 63 -2.44 15.89 23.83
CA PHE A 63 -1.68 15.41 24.99
C PHE A 63 -2.31 14.17 25.63
N ASP A 64 -3.64 14.13 25.74
CA ASP A 64 -4.37 12.97 26.22
C ASP A 64 -4.17 11.77 25.27
N ALA A 65 -4.24 12.01 23.96
CA ALA A 65 -3.96 11.02 22.93
C ALA A 65 -2.53 10.47 23.01
N MET A 66 -1.52 11.34 23.20
CA MET A 66 -0.13 10.91 23.38
C MET A 66 0.01 9.99 24.58
N ARG A 67 -0.62 10.33 25.71
CA ARG A 67 -0.60 9.47 26.91
C ARG A 67 -1.30 8.14 26.66
N GLU A 68 -2.43 8.15 25.96
CA GLU A 68 -3.16 6.93 25.64
C GLU A 68 -2.37 6.00 24.73
N VAL A 69 -1.80 6.52 23.64
CA VAL A 69 -0.95 5.76 22.72
C VAL A 69 0.25 5.16 23.46
N ARG A 70 0.88 5.90 24.37
CA ARG A 70 1.97 5.37 25.21
C ARG A 70 1.55 4.18 26.06
N ILE A 71 0.36 4.21 26.65
CA ILE A 71 -0.16 3.12 27.49
C ILE A 71 -0.54 1.92 26.61
N LYS A 72 -1.20 2.16 25.49
CA LYS A 72 -1.70 1.12 24.58
C LYS A 72 -0.63 0.58 23.64
N ARG A 73 0.56 1.18 23.58
CA ARG A 73 1.66 0.80 22.67
C ARG A 73 1.95 -0.71 22.66
N SER A 74 2.15 -1.31 23.84
CA SER A 74 2.45 -2.73 23.94
C SER A 74 1.29 -3.61 23.47
N GLU A 75 0.05 -3.14 23.65
CA GLU A 75 -1.14 -3.83 23.16
C GLU A 75 -1.26 -3.74 21.64
N MET A 76 -1.01 -2.56 21.06
CA MET A 76 -0.99 -2.35 19.61
C MET A 76 0.05 -3.26 18.93
N GLU A 77 1.29 -3.30 19.45
CA GLU A 77 2.35 -4.16 18.93
C GLU A 77 1.96 -5.65 19.01
N ARG A 78 1.33 -6.07 20.12
CA ARG A 78 0.86 -7.44 20.30
C ARG A 78 -0.26 -7.80 19.32
N ILE A 79 -1.26 -6.93 19.15
CA ILE A 79 -2.38 -7.13 18.23
C ILE A 79 -1.88 -7.19 16.79
N PHE A 80 -0.99 -6.27 16.41
CA PHE A 80 -0.38 -6.29 15.08
C PHE A 80 0.33 -7.63 14.83
N GLN A 81 1.12 -8.10 15.79
CA GLN A 81 1.82 -9.37 15.69
C GLN A 81 0.86 -10.56 15.58
N SER A 82 -0.19 -10.62 16.41
CA SER A 82 -1.16 -11.72 16.35
C SER A 82 -1.94 -11.71 15.04
N THR A 83 -2.47 -10.55 14.62
CA THR A 83 -3.25 -10.43 13.38
C THR A 83 -2.42 -10.77 12.16
N LEU A 84 -1.14 -10.40 12.13
CA LEU A 84 -0.24 -10.78 11.04
C LEU A 84 -0.02 -12.30 10.98
N ILE A 85 0.18 -12.94 12.14
CA ILE A 85 0.34 -14.40 12.20
C ILE A 85 -0.96 -15.12 11.82
N ASP A 86 -2.10 -14.62 12.28
CA ASP A 86 -3.40 -15.22 12.03
C ASP A 86 -3.83 -15.05 10.56
N GLY A 87 -3.58 -13.87 9.98
CA GLY A 87 -3.75 -13.63 8.55
C GLY A 87 -2.89 -14.57 7.70
N PHE A 88 -1.62 -14.75 8.10
CA PHE A 88 -0.72 -15.69 7.43
C PHE A 88 -1.21 -17.14 7.55
N ASN A 89 -1.62 -17.57 8.75
CA ASN A 89 -2.09 -18.93 8.99
C ASN A 89 -3.39 -19.22 8.22
N THR A 90 -4.29 -18.24 8.12
CA THR A 90 -5.55 -18.37 7.40
C THR A 90 -5.31 -18.56 5.90
N ALA A 91 -4.35 -17.83 5.32
CA ALA A 91 -3.97 -17.96 3.92
C ALA A 91 -3.16 -19.24 3.61
N VAL A 92 -2.51 -19.85 4.61
CA VAL A 92 -1.80 -21.14 4.45
C VAL A 92 -2.71 -22.34 4.71
N ALA A 93 -3.78 -22.17 5.49
CA ALA A 93 -4.74 -23.24 5.75
C ALA A 93 -5.44 -23.63 4.43
N PRO A 94 -5.55 -24.93 4.10
CA PRO A 94 -6.30 -25.35 2.93
C PRO A 94 -7.74 -24.88 3.09
N ALA A 95 -8.21 -24.04 2.17
CA ALA A 95 -9.60 -23.63 2.14
C ALA A 95 -10.47 -24.89 2.16
N PRO A 96 -11.47 -25.00 3.06
CA PRO A 96 -12.42 -26.10 2.98
C PRO A 96 -13.08 -26.04 1.60
N ALA A 97 -13.00 -27.15 0.86
CA ALA A 97 -13.66 -27.33 -0.42
C ALA A 97 -15.16 -27.07 -0.23
N GLY A 98 -15.60 -25.86 -0.57
CA GLY A 98 -16.93 -25.36 -0.23
C GLY A 98 -17.00 -23.84 -0.07
N SER A 99 -15.88 -23.15 0.13
CA SER A 99 -15.88 -21.68 0.19
C SER A 99 -15.45 -21.02 -1.13
N ALA A 100 -15.95 -21.54 -2.25
CA ALA A 100 -16.21 -20.71 -3.42
C ALA A 100 -17.58 -20.04 -3.24
N ALA A 101 -17.74 -19.30 -2.14
CA ALA A 101 -18.72 -18.24 -2.08
C ALA A 101 -18.03 -17.06 -2.75
N GLY A 102 -18.50 -16.71 -3.95
CA GLY A 102 -18.00 -15.57 -4.68
C GLY A 102 -17.85 -14.36 -3.77
N ARG A 103 -16.65 -13.81 -3.73
CA ARG A 103 -16.49 -12.36 -3.56
C ARG A 103 -16.56 -11.73 -4.96
N GLU A 104 -17.57 -12.15 -5.73
CA GLU A 104 -18.05 -11.41 -6.88
C GLU A 104 -18.96 -10.33 -6.30
N GLY A 105 -18.60 -9.06 -6.54
CA GLY A 105 -19.45 -7.92 -6.25
C GLY A 105 -19.76 -7.75 -4.76
N ASP A 106 -18.91 -6.99 -4.08
CA ASP A 106 -19.42 -6.12 -3.01
C ASP A 106 -20.30 -5.06 -3.69
N GLU A 107 -21.49 -5.50 -4.09
CA GLU A 107 -22.56 -4.68 -4.61
C GLU A 107 -23.08 -3.87 -3.43
N LEU A 108 -22.37 -2.77 -3.16
CA LEU A 108 -22.89 -1.52 -2.61
C LEU A 108 -24.07 -1.74 -1.66
N GLU A 109 -23.85 -2.48 -0.58
CA GLU A 109 -24.71 -2.39 0.59
C GLU A 109 -24.31 -1.09 1.28
N LEU A 110 -24.83 0.01 0.73
CA LEU A 110 -24.79 1.37 1.25
C LEU A 110 -25.64 1.45 2.52
N ASP A 111 -25.39 0.55 3.48
CA ASP A 111 -25.73 0.83 4.86
C ASP A 111 -24.75 1.91 5.34
N LEU A 112 -25.18 2.80 6.23
CA LEU A 112 -24.36 3.92 6.72
C LEU A 112 -23.12 3.38 7.47
N VAL A 113 -22.10 2.96 6.73
CA VAL A 113 -20.73 2.83 7.20
C VAL A 113 -20.40 4.22 7.73
N GLY A 114 -20.28 4.34 9.06
CA GLY A 114 -20.04 5.63 9.69
C GLY A 114 -18.86 6.32 9.02
N ASP A 115 -18.93 7.64 8.85
CA ASP A 115 -17.91 8.43 8.14
C ASP A 115 -16.47 8.05 8.60
N ASP A 116 -16.31 7.72 9.88
CA ASP A 116 -15.08 7.22 10.49
C ASP A 116 -14.52 5.94 9.84
N GLU A 117 -15.35 4.91 9.63
CA GLU A 117 -14.92 3.65 9.00
C GLU A 117 -14.62 3.84 7.51
N MET A 118 -15.34 4.73 6.84
CA MET A 118 -15.07 5.08 5.45
C MET A 118 -13.70 5.75 5.30
N GLU A 119 -13.36 6.69 6.19
CA GLU A 119 -12.05 7.35 6.20
C GLU A 119 -10.91 6.38 6.51
N GLU A 120 -11.11 5.45 7.46
CA GLU A 120 -10.15 4.39 7.78
C GLU A 120 -9.90 3.47 6.56
N ASN A 121 -10.97 3.02 5.90
CA ASN A 121 -10.89 2.17 4.71
C ASN A 121 -10.25 2.90 3.51
N LEU A 122 -10.50 4.20 3.36
CA LEU A 122 -9.86 5.02 2.33
C LEU A 122 -8.36 5.13 2.58
N ALA A 123 -7.93 5.35 3.82
CA ALA A 123 -6.52 5.37 4.19
C ALA A 123 -5.84 4.04 3.86
N VAL A 124 -6.47 2.91 4.20
CA VAL A 124 -5.97 1.57 3.85
C VAL A 124 -5.85 1.38 2.34
N THR A 125 -6.89 1.76 1.58
CA THR A 125 -6.91 1.60 0.12
C THR A 125 -5.78 2.38 -0.54
N ASN A 126 -5.53 3.61 -0.09
CA ASN A 126 -4.43 4.43 -0.58
C ASN A 126 -3.06 3.80 -0.28
N MET A 127 -2.86 3.29 0.93
CA MET A 127 -1.61 2.60 1.30
C MET A 127 -1.40 1.33 0.46
N VAL A 128 -2.44 0.54 0.23
CA VAL A 128 -2.39 -0.67 -0.60
C VAL A 128 -2.00 -0.33 -2.03
N GLN A 129 -2.67 0.64 -2.66
CA GLN A 129 -2.34 1.09 -4.02
C GLN A 129 -0.90 1.59 -4.14
N LYS A 130 -0.41 2.28 -3.12
CA LYS A 130 0.97 2.76 -3.08
C LYS A 130 1.98 1.62 -2.99
N ILE A 131 1.70 0.58 -2.20
CA ILE A 131 2.55 -0.62 -2.17
C ILE A 131 2.52 -1.34 -3.52
N GLU A 132 1.34 -1.52 -4.11
CA GLU A 132 1.17 -2.23 -5.38
C GLU A 132 1.91 -1.53 -6.53
N THR A 133 1.85 -0.19 -6.59
CA THR A 133 2.54 0.63 -7.60
C THR A 133 4.04 0.76 -7.32
N GLY A 134 4.45 0.90 -6.06
CA GLY A 134 5.86 1.04 -5.69
C GLY A 134 6.65 -0.27 -5.71
N CYS A 135 5.97 -1.41 -5.49
CA CYS A 135 6.60 -2.72 -5.35
C CYS A 135 6.16 -3.73 -6.42
N THR A 136 5.59 -3.31 -7.56
CA THR A 136 4.96 -4.21 -8.56
C THR A 136 5.85 -5.40 -8.95
N GLN A 137 7.15 -5.16 -9.19
CA GLN A 137 8.07 -6.22 -9.61
C GLN A 137 8.38 -7.20 -8.47
N GLU A 138 8.71 -6.69 -7.28
CA GLU A 138 9.08 -7.52 -6.13
C GLU A 138 7.88 -8.29 -5.59
N LEU A 139 6.72 -7.63 -5.53
CA LEU A 139 5.45 -8.21 -5.12
C LEU A 139 5.02 -9.31 -6.10
N GLY A 140 5.04 -9.05 -7.41
CA GLY A 140 4.67 -10.06 -8.41
C GLY A 140 5.60 -11.28 -8.44
N MET A 141 6.89 -11.10 -8.13
CA MET A 141 7.81 -12.24 -7.93
C MET A 141 7.49 -13.01 -6.66
N LEU A 142 7.17 -12.31 -5.57
CA LEU A 142 6.81 -12.92 -4.30
C LEU A 142 5.50 -13.71 -4.42
N ASP A 143 4.48 -13.14 -5.06
CA ASP A 143 3.18 -13.79 -5.30
C ASP A 143 3.35 -15.15 -6.00
N ARG A 144 4.14 -15.19 -7.09
CA ARG A 144 4.40 -16.43 -7.82
C ARG A 144 5.14 -17.47 -6.98
N ARG A 145 6.12 -17.04 -6.18
CA ARG A 145 6.86 -17.95 -5.28
C ARG A 145 5.98 -18.47 -4.15
N MET A 146 5.14 -17.61 -3.59
CA MET A 146 4.19 -17.98 -2.55
C MET A 146 3.11 -18.94 -3.09
N GLY A 147 2.66 -18.75 -4.34
CA GLY A 147 1.69 -19.64 -4.99
C GLY A 147 2.24 -21.02 -5.24
N TYR A 148 3.48 -21.09 -5.70
CA TYR A 148 4.20 -22.35 -5.81
C TYR A 148 4.31 -23.09 -4.46
N LEU A 149 4.58 -22.37 -3.36
CA LEU A 149 4.66 -22.97 -2.03
C LEU A 149 3.30 -23.39 -1.46
N LEU A 150 2.23 -22.67 -1.81
CA LEU A 150 0.87 -22.98 -1.39
C LEU A 150 0.21 -24.08 -2.24
N GLY A 151 0.85 -24.46 -3.36
CA GLY A 151 0.31 -25.46 -4.29
C GLY A 151 -0.83 -24.92 -5.16
N ASP A 152 -1.01 -23.60 -5.16
CA ASP A 152 -1.95 -22.88 -6.01
C ASP A 152 -1.17 -22.06 -7.03
N GLU A 153 -1.06 -22.59 -8.25
CA GLU A 153 -0.32 -21.97 -9.35
C GLU A 153 -0.99 -20.67 -9.83
N ALA A 154 -2.23 -20.42 -9.42
CA ALA A 154 -3.06 -19.27 -9.78
C ALA A 154 -3.45 -18.44 -8.56
N LEU A 155 -2.56 -18.25 -7.58
CA LEU A 155 -2.77 -17.24 -6.54
C LEU A 155 -3.08 -15.89 -7.21
N GLU A 156 -4.35 -15.53 -7.25
CA GLU A 156 -4.79 -14.18 -7.46
C GLU A 156 -4.26 -13.37 -6.27
N GLY A 157 -3.72 -12.17 -6.49
CA GLY A 157 -2.97 -11.38 -5.49
C GLY A 157 -3.67 -11.13 -4.13
N HIS A 158 -4.93 -11.52 -4.00
CA HIS A 158 -5.75 -11.52 -2.78
C HIS A 158 -5.44 -12.68 -1.81
N ALA A 159 -4.74 -13.72 -2.24
CA ALA A 159 -4.41 -14.89 -1.43
C ALA A 159 -2.96 -14.93 -0.93
N ASN A 160 -2.14 -13.91 -1.23
CA ASN A 160 -0.78 -13.81 -0.68
C ASN A 160 -0.84 -13.51 0.83
N PRO A 161 -0.30 -14.37 1.71
CA PRO A 161 -0.30 -14.15 3.16
C PRO A 161 0.56 -12.96 3.60
N VAL A 162 1.41 -12.42 2.72
CA VAL A 162 2.21 -11.20 2.93
C VAL A 162 1.79 -10.10 1.93
N GLY A 163 0.55 -10.17 1.44
CA GLY A 163 0.00 -9.19 0.52
C GLY A 163 -0.23 -7.82 1.17
N PRO A 164 -0.22 -6.73 0.38
CA PRO A 164 -0.35 -5.37 0.88
C PRO A 164 -1.62 -5.14 1.70
N ARG A 165 -2.76 -5.70 1.26
CA ARG A 165 -4.03 -5.62 2.00
C ARG A 165 -3.95 -6.27 3.38
N VAL A 166 -3.29 -7.43 3.49
CA VAL A 166 -3.14 -8.14 4.78
C VAL A 166 -2.32 -7.28 5.74
N LEU A 167 -1.22 -6.69 5.26
CA LEU A 167 -0.35 -5.84 6.08
C LEU A 167 -1.05 -4.57 6.56
N CYS A 168 -1.73 -3.85 5.66
CA CYS A 168 -2.43 -2.62 6.01
C CYS A 168 -3.63 -2.88 6.93
N ASN A 169 -4.41 -3.94 6.68
CA ASN A 169 -5.53 -4.31 7.57
C ASN A 169 -5.06 -4.79 8.94
N ALA A 170 -3.93 -5.51 9.01
CA ALA A 170 -3.36 -5.92 10.29
C ALA A 170 -2.97 -4.71 11.15
N PHE A 171 -2.44 -3.66 10.54
CA PHE A 171 -2.14 -2.43 11.24
C PHE A 171 -3.40 -1.64 11.62
N LEU A 172 -4.41 -1.58 10.76
CA LEU A 172 -5.69 -0.96 11.10
C LEU A 172 -6.32 -1.61 12.34
N GLN A 173 -6.34 -2.95 12.41
CA GLN A 173 -6.82 -3.67 13.59
C GLN A 173 -6.00 -3.37 14.86
N ALA A 174 -4.69 -3.15 14.72
CA ALA A 174 -3.83 -2.75 15.83
C ALA A 174 -4.12 -1.32 16.33
N CYS A 175 -4.77 -0.47 15.52
CA CYS A 175 -5.20 0.87 15.91
C CYS A 175 -6.58 0.89 16.60
N ASN A 176 -7.38 -0.18 16.50
CA ASN A 176 -8.72 -0.25 17.11
C ASN A 176 -8.75 0.01 18.62
N PRO A 177 -7.76 -0.44 19.43
CA PRO A 177 -7.74 -0.13 20.85
C PRO A 177 -7.61 1.36 21.14
N VAL A 178 -7.10 2.20 20.22
CA VAL A 178 -6.90 3.63 20.47
C VAL A 178 -8.24 4.36 20.34
N GLU A 179 -8.76 4.88 21.46
CA GLU A 179 -10.06 5.54 21.54
C GLU A 179 -9.94 7.08 21.49
N SER A 180 -8.75 7.60 21.21
CA SER A 180 -8.43 9.04 21.18
C SER A 180 -9.09 9.84 20.03
N GLY A 181 -10.07 9.24 19.34
CA GLY A 181 -10.80 9.82 18.20
C GLY A 181 -10.17 9.53 16.83
N LEU A 182 -11.00 9.62 15.79
CA LEU A 182 -10.63 9.32 14.40
C LEU A 182 -9.39 10.09 13.92
N LYS A 183 -9.28 11.38 14.26
CA LYS A 183 -8.15 12.22 13.82
C LYS A 183 -6.80 11.66 14.25
N VAL A 184 -6.70 11.17 15.49
CA VAL A 184 -5.46 10.58 16.02
C VAL A 184 -5.16 9.27 15.30
N LYS A 185 -6.16 8.40 15.09
CA LYS A 185 -5.99 7.18 14.30
C LYS A 185 -5.49 7.47 12.89
N LEU A 186 -6.06 8.46 12.20
CA LEU A 186 -5.61 8.86 10.86
C LEU A 186 -4.18 9.40 10.85
N ILE A 187 -3.76 10.11 11.89
CA ILE A 187 -2.35 10.54 12.04
C ILE A 187 -1.45 9.31 12.17
N ILE A 188 -1.82 8.33 12.99
CA ILE A 188 -1.06 7.09 13.15
C ILE A 188 -1.00 6.31 11.82
N LEU A 189 -2.10 6.19 11.08
CA LEU A 189 -2.13 5.57 9.75
C LEU A 189 -1.25 6.33 8.75
N LYS A 190 -1.23 7.66 8.78
CA LYS A 190 -0.31 8.46 7.95
C LYS A 190 1.16 8.25 8.31
N LEU A 191 1.48 8.07 9.58
CA LEU A 191 2.84 7.75 10.01
C LEU A 191 3.24 6.34 9.54
N TYR A 192 2.31 5.39 9.57
CA TYR A 192 2.53 4.05 9.02
C TYR A 192 2.80 4.11 7.51
N ASP A 193 2.01 4.90 6.76
CA ASP A 193 2.26 5.11 5.33
C ASP A 193 3.66 5.71 5.07
N ARG A 194 4.05 6.70 5.88
CA ARG A 194 5.33 7.39 5.71
C ARG A 194 6.51 6.48 6.05
N TYR A 195 6.52 5.84 7.21
CA TYR A 195 7.69 5.12 7.71
C TYR A 195 7.68 3.64 7.31
N VAL A 196 6.55 2.95 7.44
CA VAL A 196 6.51 1.51 7.17
C VAL A 196 6.31 1.24 5.69
N VAL A 197 5.25 1.81 5.08
CA VAL A 197 4.89 1.55 3.68
C VAL A 197 5.97 2.05 2.72
N SER A 198 6.46 3.27 2.94
CA SER A 198 7.41 3.89 2.01
C SER A 198 8.86 3.39 2.19
N GLU A 199 9.29 3.08 3.42
CA GLU A 199 10.70 2.77 3.69
C GLU A 199 10.96 1.27 3.91
N ASP A 200 10.05 0.54 4.57
CA ASP A 200 10.31 -0.82 5.07
C ASP A 200 9.71 -1.95 4.22
N ILE A 201 8.59 -1.71 3.49
CA ILE A 201 7.91 -2.76 2.70
C ILE A 201 8.75 -3.26 1.52
N LEU A 202 9.39 -2.37 0.77
CA LEU A 202 10.22 -2.77 -0.37
C LEU A 202 11.45 -3.61 0.07
N PRO A 203 12.23 -3.21 1.09
CA PRO A 203 13.29 -4.04 1.65
C PRO A 203 12.81 -5.39 2.18
N LEU A 204 11.62 -5.44 2.79
CA LEU A 204 11.01 -6.68 3.24
C LEU A 204 10.77 -7.63 2.06
N TYR A 205 10.09 -7.20 1.01
CA TYR A 205 9.81 -8.05 -0.15
C TYR A 205 11.10 -8.54 -0.84
N LYS A 206 12.10 -7.67 -0.96
CA LYS A 206 13.43 -8.07 -1.47
C LYS A 206 14.09 -9.14 -0.60
N THR A 207 13.99 -9.01 0.72
CA THR A 207 14.56 -9.96 1.68
C THR A 207 13.88 -11.32 1.58
N LEU A 208 12.55 -11.35 1.54
CA LEU A 208 11.76 -12.58 1.36
C LEU A 208 12.05 -13.23 0.01
N ASN A 209 12.09 -12.45 -1.07
CA ASN A 209 12.45 -12.94 -2.40
C ASN A 209 13.85 -13.56 -2.42
N ARG A 210 14.85 -12.91 -1.83
CA ARG A 210 16.21 -13.46 -1.73
C ARG A 210 16.27 -14.73 -0.89
N PHE A 211 15.53 -14.78 0.22
CA PHE A 211 15.43 -15.97 1.05
C PHE A 211 14.86 -17.14 0.24
N LEU A 212 13.74 -16.94 -0.46
CA LEU A 212 13.11 -17.98 -1.29
C LEU A 212 14.02 -18.44 -2.43
N VAL A 213 14.74 -17.53 -3.10
CA VAL A 213 15.74 -17.87 -4.12
C VAL A 213 16.87 -18.72 -3.54
N SER A 214 17.38 -18.37 -2.35
CA SER A 214 18.44 -19.15 -1.67
C SER A 214 18.00 -20.58 -1.33
N GLN A 215 16.70 -20.79 -1.16
CA GLN A 215 16.09 -22.09 -0.88
C GLN A 215 15.72 -22.86 -2.15
N ASN A 216 16.13 -22.36 -3.33
CA ASN A 216 15.82 -22.88 -4.67
C ASN A 216 14.32 -22.86 -5.02
N VAL A 217 13.55 -21.93 -4.43
CA VAL A 217 12.15 -21.70 -4.82
C VAL A 217 12.10 -20.74 -6.00
N LEU A 218 11.85 -21.28 -7.20
CA LEU A 218 11.78 -20.54 -8.47
C LEU A 218 12.89 -19.47 -8.62
N PRO A 219 14.17 -19.88 -8.68
CA PRO A 219 15.30 -18.97 -8.82
C PRO A 219 15.30 -18.24 -10.18
N ASP A 220 14.81 -18.89 -11.24
CA ASP A 220 14.78 -18.37 -12.62
C ASP A 220 13.47 -17.66 -12.99
N LEU A 221 12.82 -16.99 -12.03
CA LEU A 221 11.73 -16.05 -12.29
C LEU A 221 12.25 -14.79 -13.02
N ARG A 222 12.88 -14.98 -14.19
CA ARG A 222 13.19 -13.90 -15.11
C ARG A 222 11.87 -13.37 -15.62
N SER A 223 11.71 -12.07 -15.44
CA SER A 223 10.74 -11.21 -16.11
C SER A 223 10.43 -11.72 -17.52
N ARG A 224 9.38 -12.53 -17.66
CA ARG A 224 8.75 -12.76 -18.95
C ARG A 224 7.91 -11.53 -19.19
N VAL A 225 8.58 -10.42 -19.53
CA VAL A 225 7.98 -9.45 -20.45
C VAL A 225 7.49 -10.32 -21.61
N PRO A 226 6.18 -10.30 -21.96
CA PRO A 226 5.73 -10.99 -23.14
C PRO A 226 6.40 -10.27 -24.31
N SER A 227 7.58 -10.75 -24.71
CA SER A 227 8.08 -10.53 -26.05
C SER A 227 6.98 -11.07 -26.94
N LYS A 228 6.18 -10.15 -27.51
CA LYS A 228 5.33 -10.44 -28.65
C LYS A 228 6.24 -11.13 -29.64
N SER A 229 6.14 -12.46 -29.73
CA SER A 229 6.72 -13.20 -30.82
C SER A 229 5.99 -12.69 -32.05
N ARG A 230 6.59 -11.70 -32.72
CA ARG A 230 6.18 -11.26 -34.03
C ARG A 230 6.36 -12.49 -34.91
N ALA A 231 5.25 -13.18 -35.15
CA ALA A 231 5.20 -14.36 -35.99
C ALA A 231 5.84 -13.99 -37.33
N ALA A 232 6.92 -14.68 -37.65
CA ALA A 232 7.53 -14.65 -38.96
C ALA A 232 6.55 -15.29 -39.95
N THR A 233 5.89 -14.47 -40.78
CA THR A 233 5.25 -14.95 -41.99
C THR A 233 6.24 -14.81 -43.14
N ALA A 234 6.89 -15.93 -43.47
CA ALA A 234 7.60 -16.11 -44.72
C ALA A 234 6.62 -16.60 -45.80
N GLY A 235 6.59 -15.92 -46.94
CA GLY A 235 5.87 -16.32 -48.15
C GLY A 235 5.87 -15.21 -49.20
N GLY A 236 6.85 -15.21 -50.11
CA GLY A 236 6.92 -14.31 -51.29
C GLY A 236 5.85 -14.62 -52.35
N THR A 237 5.51 -13.68 -53.25
CA THR A 237 6.20 -13.46 -54.53
C THR A 237 5.99 -12.04 -55.13
N ALA A 238 6.90 -11.66 -56.03
CA ALA A 238 7.10 -10.41 -56.80
C ALA A 238 5.85 -9.86 -57.54
N ALA A 239 5.75 -8.61 -58.02
CA ALA A 239 6.71 -7.69 -58.65
C ALA A 239 6.12 -6.26 -58.78
N GLY A 240 6.95 -5.25 -59.04
CA GLY A 240 6.50 -3.99 -59.67
C GLY A 240 7.13 -2.72 -59.08
N ALA A 241 7.97 -2.07 -59.87
CA ALA A 241 8.70 -0.84 -59.60
C ALA A 241 7.79 0.37 -59.34
N ASP A 242 8.22 1.31 -58.49
CA ASP A 242 8.68 2.61 -58.98
C ASP A 242 9.49 3.36 -57.92
N SER A 243 10.36 4.21 -58.42
CA SER A 243 11.33 5.05 -57.72
C SER A 243 10.64 6.17 -56.95
N GLN A 244 11.27 6.68 -55.90
CA GLN A 244 11.71 8.08 -55.76
C GLN A 244 11.88 8.47 -54.28
N ALA A 245 13.14 8.70 -53.89
CA ALA A 245 13.51 9.52 -52.74
C ALA A 245 13.32 11.02 -53.07
N PRO A 246 13.11 11.87 -52.06
CA PRO A 246 14.24 12.67 -51.51
C PRO A 246 14.25 12.59 -49.97
N ALA A 247 15.38 12.50 -49.26
CA ALA A 247 16.52 13.42 -49.11
C ALA A 247 16.22 14.68 -48.25
N GLY A 248 16.88 14.75 -47.09
CA GLY A 248 17.15 15.94 -46.26
C GLY A 248 16.12 16.22 -45.17
N GLU A 249 16.44 16.62 -43.94
CA GLU A 249 17.65 17.04 -43.22
C GLU A 249 17.27 17.00 -41.71
N ASP A 250 18.24 16.71 -40.83
CA ASP A 250 18.51 17.39 -39.53
C ASP A 250 17.38 17.56 -38.49
N GLU A 251 17.58 17.60 -37.17
CA GLU A 251 18.68 17.39 -36.24
C GLU A 251 18.01 17.44 -34.84
N GLN A 252 18.82 17.34 -33.80
CA GLN A 252 18.52 17.05 -32.41
C GLN A 252 17.59 18.04 -31.67
N ASP A 253 17.09 17.53 -30.54
CA ASP A 253 17.08 18.22 -29.23
C ASP A 253 15.75 18.81 -28.71
N GLN A 254 15.63 18.69 -27.38
CA GLN A 254 14.75 19.42 -26.44
C GLN A 254 13.29 18.95 -26.28
N GLY A 255 13.06 18.19 -25.19
CA GLY A 255 11.91 18.52 -24.32
C GLY A 255 12.29 19.65 -23.36
N PRO A 256 11.45 20.05 -22.40
CA PRO A 256 9.99 19.94 -22.27
C PRO A 256 9.34 21.33 -22.07
N ASP A 257 8.16 21.63 -22.63
CA ASP A 257 7.44 22.85 -22.19
C ASP A 257 5.92 22.81 -22.35
N LEU A 258 5.33 21.73 -21.82
CA LEU A 258 3.87 21.62 -21.67
C LEU A 258 3.33 22.54 -20.54
N PHE A 259 4.21 23.08 -19.70
CA PHE A 259 3.86 23.92 -18.55
C PHE A 259 3.74 25.41 -18.94
N ALA A 260 4.59 25.90 -19.86
CA ALA A 260 4.46 27.25 -20.42
C ALA A 260 3.17 27.43 -21.25
N ALA A 261 2.66 26.37 -21.90
CA ALA A 261 1.42 26.40 -22.68
C ALA A 261 0.16 26.56 -21.81
N LEU A 262 0.18 26.10 -20.55
CA LEU A 262 -0.95 26.25 -19.62
C LEU A 262 -0.98 27.64 -18.95
N GLN A 263 0.15 28.34 -18.89
CA GLN A 263 0.25 29.66 -18.26
C GLN A 263 -0.26 30.80 -19.16
N GLN A 264 -0.57 30.53 -20.43
CA GLN A 264 -1.11 31.51 -21.38
C GLN A 264 -2.65 31.54 -21.46
N LEU A 265 -3.38 30.76 -20.65
CA LEU A 265 -4.85 30.68 -20.70
C LEU A 265 -5.59 31.22 -19.45
N ALA A 266 -4.93 32.00 -18.59
CA ALA A 266 -5.60 32.70 -17.48
C ALA A 266 -5.84 34.19 -17.80
N PRO A 267 -7.10 34.68 -17.82
CA PRO A 267 -7.36 36.10 -18.01
C PRO A 267 -7.10 36.88 -16.72
N ALA A 268 -6.31 37.95 -16.87
CA ALA A 268 -6.05 38.96 -15.86
C ALA A 268 -7.22 39.98 -15.77
N GLY A 269 -7.58 40.36 -14.54
CA GLY A 269 -8.36 41.57 -14.23
C GLY A 269 -9.49 41.31 -13.23
N GLY A 270 -9.50 41.85 -12.00
CA GLY A 270 -8.62 42.82 -11.39
C GLY A 270 -8.89 42.93 -9.89
N TYR A 271 -7.87 43.35 -9.14
CA TYR A 271 -7.94 43.71 -7.73
C TYR A 271 -8.07 45.23 -7.60
N GLY A 272 -8.89 45.68 -6.64
CA GLY A 272 -8.94 47.08 -6.24
C GLY A 272 -9.80 47.27 -4.98
N ALA A 273 -9.23 46.99 -3.81
CA ALA A 273 -9.71 47.51 -2.52
C ALA A 273 -9.30 48.99 -2.38
N PRO A 274 -9.85 49.73 -1.40
CA PRO A 274 -9.07 49.84 -0.17
C PRO A 274 -9.88 49.88 1.14
N ALA A 275 -9.13 49.66 2.21
CA ALA A 275 -9.49 49.69 3.61
C ALA A 275 -9.90 51.09 4.13
N GLY A 276 -10.68 51.11 5.21
CA GLY A 276 -10.99 52.29 6.00
C GLY A 276 -11.61 51.91 7.35
N VAL A 277 -10.93 52.29 8.41
CA VAL A 277 -11.06 51.87 9.81
C VAL A 277 -12.02 52.77 10.61
N SER A 278 -12.49 52.25 11.75
CA SER A 278 -12.81 52.94 13.01
C SER A 278 -14.27 53.11 13.45
N SER A 279 -14.43 52.72 14.71
CA SER A 279 -15.60 52.66 15.59
C SER A 279 -16.04 54.00 16.17
N VAL A 280 -17.12 53.91 16.97
CA VAL A 280 -17.54 54.74 18.14
C VAL A 280 -18.63 55.78 17.89
N GLY A 281 -19.68 55.69 18.72
CA GLY A 281 -20.36 56.88 19.24
C GLY A 281 -21.88 56.91 19.16
N GLY A 282 -22.58 55.97 19.78
CA GLY A 282 -24.00 56.14 20.09
C GLY A 282 -24.18 56.90 21.41
N VAL A 283 -24.52 58.20 21.35
CA VAL A 283 -25.15 58.98 22.43
C VAL A 283 -25.99 60.09 21.80
N GLY A 284 -27.27 60.17 22.17
CA GLY A 284 -28.13 61.32 21.85
C GLY A 284 -29.50 61.15 22.50
N GLY A 285 -29.69 61.78 23.66
CA GLY A 285 -30.98 61.89 24.34
C GLY A 285 -31.48 63.33 24.35
N GLY A 286 -32.81 63.47 24.43
CA GLY A 286 -33.55 64.60 25.03
C GLY A 286 -33.78 65.82 24.16
N PHE A 287 -35.04 66.08 23.77
CA PHE A 287 -35.99 66.96 24.49
C PHE A 287 -37.43 66.60 24.08
#